data_AF-D3BEB7-F1
#
_entry.id   AF-D3BEB7-F1
#
_cell.length_a   1.000
_cell.length_b   1.000
_cell.length_c   1.000
_cell.angle_alpha   90.00
_cell.angle_beta   90.00
_cell.angle_gamma   90.00
#
_symmetry.space_group_name_H-M   'P 1'
#
loop_
_entity.id
_entity.type
_entity.pdbx_description
1 polymer ?
#
loop_
_entity_poly.entity_id
_entity_poly.type
_entity_poly.pdbx_seq_one_letter_code
_entity_poly.pdbx_strand_id
1 'polypeptide(L)'
;MKTYFTVLFIFFITINNIKSEVAYWNGTDYSNFMTGTNWDPSNVPSTSSTLFIISNSSVLDTDNVVIYSLILGSPLEETPTLIIQNGASFSVTNTTTIYHSATLQMTNGSLVQIHNLQQSGNIVVNNGTLNVLGALISNDSKIEFRHGHQAIEGLFEFDTNSNFEVVNSETEITGNYLFRNHSSLSIDNSVVTFSKSNNLIMMDQTEFSISNSKLDIIGLATIGSTVSTIVQDSTLSIESQNLNVSSSPKVQRSTLNVSGNLVFGPSSVVEMTDTILNINPTANVTVNFELTGKNLTINILGNLFFAKQVSKFICDNCTVNINGNGLFRFNLFAFANITNTYIYNNANVFTAAKILKQTNGSIALVGGTLFANNTIEIESGSLYGNGNVYGNISNQGTIGNQASLNTTDNITILGNLHQNKGQIVLNINLDRHSHLNVSRLFNASNVNIVVYVSDDTPSNTNITLINFDEFQGNINSVTIRTFNPSTGKPTTFNKCKYQSQRNEKSFAVLVGDDYGCDRPGNGGDKVPPGAIFGIVIGFVVAAALIALILYHRTKIRLFFKKSYTKQIQLSKK
;
A
#
# COMPACT_ATOMS: atom_id res chain seq x y z
N MET A 1 32.05 20.02 -11.46
CA MET A 1 31.17 20.60 -12.48
C MET A 1 31.94 21.56 -13.41
N LYS A 2 33.08 21.13 -14.00
CA LYS A 2 33.90 21.98 -14.90
C LYS A 2 34.70 21.20 -15.96
N THR A 3 34.37 19.93 -16.23
CA THR A 3 35.22 19.06 -17.08
C THR A 3 34.48 18.36 -18.23
N TYR A 4 33.16 18.56 -18.37
CA TYR A 4 32.38 17.92 -19.44
C TYR A 4 32.15 18.82 -20.67
N PHE A 5 32.51 20.10 -20.62
CA PHE A 5 32.27 21.04 -21.73
C PHE A 5 33.28 20.92 -22.88
N THR A 6 34.38 20.19 -22.71
CA THR A 6 35.46 20.10 -23.71
C THR A 6 35.24 19.00 -24.74
N VAL A 7 34.33 18.06 -24.51
CA VAL A 7 34.05 16.96 -25.47
C VAL A 7 33.10 17.40 -26.59
N LEU A 8 32.25 18.41 -26.34
CA LEU A 8 31.30 18.90 -27.34
C LEU A 8 31.95 19.74 -28.46
N PHE A 9 33.14 20.30 -28.23
CA PHE A 9 33.79 21.20 -29.19
C PHE A 9 34.71 20.49 -30.19
N ILE A 10 35.06 19.21 -29.96
CA ILE A 10 35.97 18.45 -30.83
C ILE A 10 35.22 17.78 -32.02
N PHE A 11 33.89 17.78 -32.03
CA PHE A 11 33.11 17.21 -33.13
C PHE A 11 32.96 18.13 -34.36
N PHE A 12 33.48 19.36 -34.31
CA PHE A 12 33.32 20.34 -35.40
C PHE A 12 34.43 20.37 -36.47
N ILE A 13 35.47 19.52 -36.38
CA ILE A 13 36.59 19.57 -37.34
C ILE A 13 37.00 18.18 -37.81
N THR A 14 36.10 17.51 -38.54
CA THR A 14 36.50 16.52 -39.55
C THR A 14 35.54 16.60 -40.74
N ILE A 15 35.46 17.76 -41.40
CA ILE A 15 34.86 17.85 -42.74
C ILE A 15 35.86 17.19 -43.70
N ASN A 16 35.74 15.87 -43.86
CA ASN A 16 36.31 15.21 -45.02
C ASN A 16 35.62 15.75 -46.27
N ASN A 17 36.42 16.06 -47.29
CA ASN A 17 36.02 16.61 -48.59
C ASN A 17 35.02 15.71 -49.35
N ILE A 18 33.77 15.65 -48.91
CA ILE A 18 32.63 15.32 -49.76
C ILE A 18 32.25 16.64 -50.42
N LYS A 19 32.31 16.72 -51.76
CA LYS A 19 31.66 17.80 -52.50
C LYS A 19 30.16 17.64 -52.30
N SER A 20 29.64 18.13 -51.18
CA SER A 20 28.21 18.23 -50.96
C SER A 20 27.67 19.34 -51.84
N GLU A 21 26.62 19.03 -52.58
CA GLU A 21 25.86 20.04 -53.31
C GLU A 21 25.07 20.82 -52.25
N VAL A 22 25.42 22.09 -52.08
CA VAL A 22 24.73 23.00 -51.15
C VAL A 22 23.54 23.59 -51.89
N ALA A 23 22.33 23.28 -51.43
CA ALA A 23 21.10 23.85 -51.95
C ALA A 23 20.51 24.84 -50.93
N TYR A 24 20.43 26.11 -51.30
CA TYR A 24 19.78 27.15 -50.49
C TYR A 24 18.33 27.32 -50.92
N TRP A 25 17.39 27.26 -49.97
CA TRP A 25 16.00 27.60 -50.24
C TRP A 25 15.62 28.90 -49.53
N ASN A 26 15.36 29.92 -50.35
CA ASN A 26 14.75 31.19 -49.93
C ASN A 26 13.39 31.31 -50.64
N GLY A 27 12.46 30.37 -50.43
CA GLY A 27 11.13 30.47 -51.06
C GLY A 27 10.38 31.71 -50.58
N THR A 28 9.44 32.21 -51.37
CA THR A 28 8.43 33.19 -50.92
C THR A 28 7.18 32.45 -50.42
N ASP A 29 6.35 33.11 -49.62
CA ASP A 29 5.21 32.55 -48.86
C ASP A 29 4.48 31.35 -49.50
N TYR A 30 4.38 30.25 -48.74
CA TYR A 30 3.64 29.02 -49.05
C TYR A 30 3.96 28.32 -50.40
N SER A 31 5.15 28.48 -50.96
CA SER A 31 5.54 27.65 -52.11
C SER A 31 5.77 26.19 -51.69
N ASN A 32 5.08 25.24 -52.33
CA ASN A 32 5.40 23.81 -52.21
C ASN A 32 6.89 23.65 -52.53
N PHE A 33 7.59 22.88 -51.70
CA PHE A 33 9.03 22.61 -51.81
C PHE A 33 9.40 22.21 -53.23
N MET A 34 8.48 21.52 -53.92
CA MET A 34 8.64 21.02 -55.28
C MET A 34 8.19 21.96 -56.42
N THR A 35 7.61 23.14 -56.15
CA THR A 35 7.02 23.99 -57.22
C THR A 35 7.35 25.49 -57.11
N GLY A 36 8.25 25.89 -56.21
CA GLY A 36 8.63 27.29 -56.02
C GLY A 36 9.65 27.81 -57.05
N THR A 37 9.68 29.13 -57.29
CA THR A 37 10.58 29.76 -58.28
C THR A 37 12.07 29.73 -57.93
N ASN A 38 12.42 29.38 -56.69
CA ASN A 38 13.80 29.40 -56.17
C ASN A 38 14.41 27.99 -56.00
N TRP A 39 13.69 26.95 -56.38
CA TRP A 39 14.20 25.58 -56.53
C TRP A 39 13.76 25.07 -57.90
N ASP A 40 14.66 24.48 -58.68
CA ASP A 40 14.28 23.87 -59.96
C ASP A 40 13.51 22.57 -59.65
N PRO A 41 12.19 22.50 -59.93
CA PRO A 41 11.34 21.33 -59.68
C PRO A 41 11.80 20.04 -60.35
N SER A 42 12.74 20.13 -61.30
CA SER A 42 13.06 19.00 -62.18
C SER A 42 13.77 17.85 -61.48
N ASN A 43 14.41 18.06 -60.31
CA ASN A 43 15.16 17.01 -59.63
C ASN A 43 14.95 17.01 -58.11
N VAL A 44 14.39 15.93 -57.56
CA VAL A 44 14.40 15.63 -56.11
C VAL A 44 15.83 15.78 -55.58
N PRO A 45 16.05 16.39 -54.39
CA PRO A 45 17.40 16.58 -53.88
C PRO A 45 18.14 15.24 -53.77
N SER A 46 19.43 15.23 -54.12
CA SER A 46 20.25 14.02 -54.06
C SER A 46 20.56 13.64 -52.61
N THR A 47 20.90 12.37 -52.36
CA THR A 47 21.31 11.85 -51.04
C THR A 47 22.56 12.52 -50.47
N SER A 48 23.34 13.24 -51.29
CA SER A 48 24.50 14.04 -50.88
C SER A 48 24.19 15.52 -50.59
N SER A 49 22.94 15.95 -50.77
CA SER A 49 22.53 17.35 -50.66
C SER A 49 22.40 17.81 -49.22
N THR A 50 22.89 19.02 -48.92
CA THR A 50 22.54 19.74 -47.68
C THR A 50 21.44 20.74 -47.99
N LEU A 51 20.31 20.62 -47.28
CA LEU A 51 19.16 21.49 -47.45
C LEU A 51 19.11 22.58 -46.39
N PHE A 52 19.03 23.85 -46.82
CA PHE A 52 18.86 25.01 -45.94
C PHE A 52 17.47 25.63 -46.13
N ILE A 53 16.67 25.67 -45.07
CA ILE A 53 15.37 26.36 -45.01
C ILE A 53 15.50 27.44 -43.93
N ILE A 54 15.92 28.64 -44.33
CA ILE A 54 16.33 29.69 -43.39
C ILE A 54 15.21 30.71 -43.14
N SER A 55 14.30 30.89 -44.10
CA SER A 55 13.17 31.81 -44.03
C SER A 55 11.93 31.18 -44.66
N ASN A 56 10.76 31.67 -44.24
CA ASN A 56 9.43 31.28 -44.73
C ASN A 56 9.04 29.81 -44.47
N SER A 57 7.76 29.48 -44.70
CA SER A 57 7.24 28.13 -44.54
C SER A 57 7.34 27.35 -45.85
N SER A 58 7.83 26.11 -45.79
CA SER A 58 7.90 25.16 -46.91
C SER A 58 6.98 23.96 -46.66
N VAL A 59 6.42 23.40 -47.73
CA VAL A 59 5.59 22.18 -47.66
C VAL A 59 6.20 21.09 -48.54
N LEU A 60 6.43 19.92 -47.96
CA LEU A 60 6.86 18.70 -48.64
C LEU A 60 5.70 17.70 -48.67
N ASP A 61 5.28 17.32 -49.88
CA ASP A 61 4.15 16.42 -50.14
C ASP A 61 4.53 15.28 -51.11
N THR A 62 5.83 15.02 -51.30
CA THR A 62 6.35 13.97 -52.18
C THR A 62 7.04 12.85 -51.41
N ASP A 63 6.91 11.62 -51.93
CA ASP A 63 7.49 10.43 -51.33
C ASP A 63 8.98 10.25 -51.66
N ASN A 64 9.69 9.60 -50.75
CA ASN A 64 11.06 9.10 -50.91
C ASN A 64 12.12 10.19 -51.12
N VAL A 65 11.96 11.34 -50.45
CA VAL A 65 13.00 12.37 -50.42
C VAL A 65 14.09 11.95 -49.44
N VAL A 66 15.32 11.75 -49.93
CA VAL A 66 16.47 11.36 -49.12
C VAL A 66 17.59 12.37 -49.31
N ILE A 67 18.04 13.00 -48.23
CA ILE A 67 19.09 14.03 -48.24
C ILE A 67 20.22 13.71 -47.26
N TYR A 68 21.34 14.42 -47.39
CA TYR A 68 22.47 14.27 -46.47
C TYR A 68 22.18 14.96 -45.15
N SER A 69 21.85 16.24 -45.17
CA SER A 69 21.63 17.06 -43.98
C SER A 69 20.53 18.10 -44.18
N LEU A 70 19.86 18.47 -43.09
CA LEU A 70 18.83 19.51 -43.04
C LEU A 70 19.22 20.59 -42.04
N ILE A 71 19.14 21.85 -42.43
CA ILE A 71 19.25 23.01 -41.55
C ILE A 71 17.98 23.84 -41.67
N LEU A 72 17.20 23.88 -40.60
CA LEU A 72 15.93 24.60 -40.51
C LEU A 72 16.06 25.76 -39.52
N GLY A 73 15.93 26.99 -40.02
CA GLY A 73 16.15 28.22 -39.26
C GLY A 73 17.61 28.69 -39.24
N SER A 74 17.83 29.78 -38.50
CA SER A 74 19.15 30.31 -38.21
C SER A 74 19.14 31.05 -36.86
N PRO A 75 20.30 31.41 -36.29
CA PRO A 75 20.35 32.25 -35.08
C PRO A 75 19.76 33.66 -35.23
N LEU A 76 19.47 34.11 -36.46
CA LEU A 76 19.05 35.48 -36.78
C LEU A 76 17.60 35.56 -37.31
N GLU A 77 16.99 34.43 -37.66
CA GLU A 77 15.69 34.36 -38.35
C GLU A 77 14.68 33.64 -37.47
N GLU A 78 13.47 34.20 -37.36
CA GLU A 78 12.67 33.93 -36.18
C GLU A 78 11.71 32.74 -36.30
N THR A 79 11.21 32.30 -37.47
CA THR A 79 10.12 31.28 -37.46
C THR A 79 9.92 30.43 -38.75
N PRO A 80 10.95 29.93 -39.48
CA PRO A 80 10.67 29.09 -40.64
C PRO A 80 10.01 27.76 -40.23
N THR A 81 9.10 27.26 -41.07
CA THR A 81 8.39 26.00 -40.82
C THR A 81 8.53 25.06 -42.01
N LEU A 82 8.98 23.82 -41.79
CA LEU A 82 8.92 22.76 -42.79
C LEU A 82 7.76 21.82 -42.45
N ILE A 83 6.75 21.74 -43.33
CA ILE A 83 5.59 20.86 -43.18
C ILE A 83 5.77 19.66 -44.09
N ILE A 84 5.76 18.44 -43.54
CA ILE A 84 5.79 17.17 -44.27
C ILE A 84 4.41 16.54 -44.14
N GLN A 85 3.74 16.25 -45.25
CA GLN A 85 2.31 15.90 -45.21
C GLN A 85 1.88 14.84 -46.23
N ASN A 86 0.65 14.36 -46.07
CA ASN A 86 -0.06 13.48 -47.02
C ASN A 86 0.68 12.17 -47.34
N GLY A 87 1.24 11.52 -46.32
CA GLY A 87 1.97 10.27 -46.48
C GLY A 87 3.42 10.41 -46.95
N ALA A 88 3.89 11.64 -47.21
CA ALA A 88 5.26 11.90 -47.66
C ALA A 88 6.31 11.23 -46.77
N SER A 89 7.28 10.58 -47.41
CA SER A 89 8.45 9.97 -46.77
C SER A 89 9.70 10.82 -46.98
N PHE A 90 10.31 11.25 -45.88
CA PHE A 90 11.48 12.14 -45.85
C PHE A 90 12.59 11.55 -44.96
N SER A 91 13.81 11.46 -45.48
CA SER A 91 14.95 10.87 -44.78
C SER A 91 16.18 11.76 -44.80
N VAL A 92 16.79 11.98 -43.64
CA VAL A 92 18.06 12.70 -43.46
C VAL A 92 19.12 11.71 -42.98
N THR A 93 20.15 11.51 -43.81
CA THR A 93 21.14 10.43 -43.61
C THR A 93 22.30 10.80 -42.69
N ASN A 94 22.50 12.08 -42.38
CA ASN A 94 23.56 12.56 -41.49
C ASN A 94 23.00 13.36 -40.29
N THR A 95 22.73 14.66 -40.47
CA THR A 95 22.35 15.56 -39.36
C THR A 95 21.23 16.51 -39.76
N THR A 96 20.26 16.65 -38.88
CA THR A 96 19.23 17.69 -38.90
C THR A 96 19.49 18.69 -37.77
N THR A 97 19.56 19.98 -38.10
CA THR A 97 19.64 21.08 -37.12
C THR A 97 18.39 21.95 -37.23
N ILE A 98 17.64 22.10 -36.14
CA ILE A 98 16.47 22.97 -36.05
C ILE A 98 16.79 24.10 -35.07
N TYR A 99 16.94 25.33 -35.55
CA TYR A 99 17.24 26.50 -34.73
C TYR A 99 16.01 26.96 -33.93
N HIS A 100 16.26 27.85 -32.97
CA HIS A 100 15.23 28.43 -32.11
C HIS A 100 14.03 28.96 -32.92
N SER A 101 12.82 28.70 -32.41
CA SER A 101 11.54 29.11 -33.00
C SER A 101 11.21 28.56 -34.40
N ALA A 102 12.13 27.87 -35.08
CA ALA A 102 11.84 27.14 -36.29
C ALA A 102 11.03 25.86 -35.99
N THR A 103 10.17 25.41 -36.92
CA THR A 103 9.25 24.29 -36.68
C THR A 103 9.32 23.23 -37.78
N LEU A 104 9.60 21.97 -37.41
CA LEU A 104 9.38 20.82 -38.29
C LEU A 104 8.02 20.20 -37.95
N GLN A 105 7.08 20.24 -38.88
CA GLN A 105 5.73 19.73 -38.69
C GLN A 105 5.48 18.52 -39.60
N MET A 106 4.86 17.48 -39.04
CA MET A 106 4.52 16.25 -39.73
C MET A 106 3.00 16.06 -39.65
N THR A 107 2.34 15.74 -40.76
CA THR A 107 0.88 15.55 -40.80
C THR A 107 0.44 14.42 -41.72
N ASN A 108 -0.78 13.90 -41.49
CA ASN A 108 -1.49 13.03 -42.44
C ASN A 108 -0.70 11.78 -42.90
N GLY A 109 -0.15 11.03 -41.96
CA GLY A 109 0.55 9.76 -42.20
C GLY A 109 1.99 9.91 -42.71
N SER A 110 2.57 11.12 -42.68
CA SER A 110 3.96 11.35 -43.10
C SER A 110 4.96 10.53 -42.28
N LEU A 111 6.01 10.05 -42.93
CA LEU A 111 7.14 9.33 -42.33
C LEU A 111 8.41 10.19 -42.41
N VAL A 112 9.04 10.44 -41.27
CA VAL A 112 10.33 11.16 -41.21
C VAL A 112 11.37 10.29 -40.52
N GLN A 113 12.52 10.09 -41.17
CA GLN A 113 13.65 9.38 -40.62
C GLN A 113 14.88 10.30 -40.54
N ILE A 114 15.45 10.47 -39.36
CA ILE A 114 16.60 11.35 -39.11
C ILE A 114 17.72 10.54 -38.44
N HIS A 115 18.95 10.63 -38.90
CA HIS A 115 20.07 9.96 -38.23
C HIS A 115 20.52 10.71 -36.97
N ASN A 116 20.87 11.99 -37.04
CA ASN A 116 21.20 12.79 -35.86
C ASN A 116 20.36 14.07 -35.84
N LEU A 117 19.83 14.44 -34.67
CA LEU A 117 18.97 15.61 -34.51
C LEU A 117 19.52 16.55 -33.43
N GLN A 118 19.82 17.78 -33.81
CA GLN A 118 20.14 18.86 -32.90
C GLN A 118 19.03 19.90 -32.96
N GLN A 119 18.36 20.16 -31.85
CA GLN A 119 17.15 20.96 -31.83
C GLN A 119 17.17 22.04 -30.73
N SER A 120 16.85 23.26 -31.15
CA SER A 120 16.41 24.36 -30.29
C SER A 120 15.06 24.96 -30.70
N GLY A 121 14.45 24.46 -31.78
CA GLY A 121 13.12 24.83 -32.23
C GLY A 121 12.04 23.82 -31.82
N ASN A 122 11.01 23.68 -32.63
CA ASN A 122 9.86 22.82 -32.38
C ASN A 122 9.77 21.66 -33.38
N ILE A 123 9.33 20.51 -32.90
CA ILE A 123 8.86 19.40 -33.74
C ILE A 123 7.42 19.10 -33.36
N VAL A 124 6.52 19.06 -34.34
CA VAL A 124 5.11 18.75 -34.12
C VAL A 124 4.72 17.58 -35.02
N VAL A 125 4.40 16.43 -34.42
CA VAL A 125 3.97 15.23 -35.12
C VAL A 125 2.46 15.07 -34.95
N ASN A 126 1.70 15.41 -35.98
CA ASN A 126 0.24 15.33 -35.98
C ASN A 126 -0.23 14.16 -36.87
N ASN A 127 -0.39 12.96 -36.31
CA ASN A 127 -0.68 11.74 -37.07
C ASN A 127 0.42 11.40 -38.09
N GLY A 128 1.64 11.14 -37.63
CA GLY A 128 2.79 10.72 -38.45
C GLY A 128 3.80 9.89 -37.65
N THR A 129 4.90 9.47 -38.29
CA THR A 129 5.93 8.62 -37.65
C THR A 129 7.30 9.28 -37.75
N LEU A 130 7.94 9.53 -36.59
CA LEU A 130 9.27 10.13 -36.49
C LEU A 130 10.28 9.10 -35.97
N ASN A 131 11.21 8.67 -36.83
CA ASN A 131 12.28 7.75 -36.46
C ASN A 131 13.62 8.49 -36.34
N VAL A 132 14.25 8.48 -35.17
CA VAL A 132 15.57 9.09 -34.94
C VAL A 132 16.61 8.00 -34.68
N LEU A 133 17.38 7.62 -35.69
CA LEU A 133 18.27 6.46 -35.62
C LEU A 133 19.53 6.66 -34.75
N GLY A 134 19.86 7.90 -34.42
CA GLY A 134 21.03 8.27 -33.63
C GLY A 134 20.66 9.12 -32.42
N ALA A 135 21.49 10.10 -32.10
CA ALA A 135 21.28 10.95 -30.93
C ALA A 135 20.41 12.17 -31.27
N LEU A 136 19.46 12.47 -30.38
CA LEU A 136 18.77 13.74 -30.31
C LEU A 136 19.27 14.54 -29.10
N ILE A 137 19.69 15.78 -29.34
CA ILE A 137 19.98 16.76 -28.28
C ILE A 137 19.02 17.94 -28.44
N SER A 138 18.25 18.19 -27.40
CA SER A 138 17.17 19.18 -27.36
C SER A 138 17.44 20.20 -26.24
N ASN A 139 17.55 21.48 -26.60
CA ASN A 139 17.79 22.62 -25.69
C ASN A 139 16.82 23.75 -26.00
N ASP A 140 16.05 24.22 -25.02
CA ASP A 140 15.03 25.27 -25.17
C ASP A 140 14.05 24.97 -26.32
N SER A 141 13.61 23.70 -26.41
CA SER A 141 12.87 23.18 -27.55
C SER A 141 11.64 22.39 -27.14
N LYS A 142 10.74 22.15 -28.09
CA LYS A 142 9.53 21.35 -27.85
C LYS A 142 9.38 20.25 -28.89
N ILE A 143 9.09 19.04 -28.45
CA ILE A 143 8.63 17.95 -29.31
C ILE A 143 7.23 17.56 -28.87
N GLU A 144 6.28 17.61 -29.79
CA GLU A 144 4.86 17.40 -29.50
C GLU A 144 4.23 16.36 -30.43
N PHE A 145 3.69 15.29 -29.85
CA PHE A 145 2.96 14.23 -30.52
C PHE A 145 1.45 14.46 -30.35
N ARG A 146 0.71 14.68 -31.45
CA ARG A 146 -0.74 14.91 -31.48
C ARG A 146 -1.46 13.90 -32.37
N HIS A 147 -2.53 13.28 -31.87
CA HIS A 147 -3.45 12.44 -32.67
C HIS A 147 -2.84 11.22 -33.38
N GLY A 148 -3.61 10.14 -33.45
CA GLY A 148 -3.23 8.94 -34.21
C GLY A 148 -2.23 8.05 -33.48
N HIS A 149 -1.74 7.04 -34.21
CA HIS A 149 -0.74 6.11 -33.73
C HIS A 149 0.65 6.59 -34.17
N GLN A 150 1.55 6.78 -33.22
CA GLN A 150 2.86 7.35 -33.46
C GLN A 150 3.93 6.42 -32.87
N ALA A 151 5.04 6.26 -33.59
CA ALA A 151 6.20 5.55 -33.10
C ALA A 151 7.39 6.50 -33.10
N ILE A 152 8.18 6.43 -32.03
CA ILE A 152 9.44 7.15 -31.91
C ILE A 152 10.53 6.21 -31.39
N GLU A 153 11.60 6.08 -32.17
CA GLU A 153 12.77 5.28 -31.85
C GLU A 153 14.00 6.19 -31.78
N GLY A 154 14.89 5.98 -30.78
CA GLY A 154 16.18 6.70 -30.73
C GLY A 154 16.79 6.88 -29.33
N LEU A 155 17.93 7.60 -29.29
CA LEU A 155 18.54 8.08 -28.04
C LEU A 155 18.24 9.58 -27.89
N PHE A 156 17.36 9.93 -26.95
CA PHE A 156 16.88 11.28 -26.75
C PHE A 156 17.43 11.90 -25.46
N GLU A 157 18.00 13.09 -25.58
CA GLU A 157 18.44 13.92 -24.46
C GLU A 157 17.70 15.27 -24.50
N PHE A 158 16.78 15.45 -23.57
CA PHE A 158 16.04 16.69 -23.32
C PHE A 158 16.71 17.45 -22.18
N ASP A 159 17.37 18.54 -22.53
CA ASP A 159 18.11 19.39 -21.62
C ASP A 159 17.35 20.71 -21.40
N THR A 160 18.00 21.71 -20.84
CA THR A 160 17.50 23.03 -20.40
C THR A 160 16.17 23.46 -21.05
N ASN A 161 15.12 23.55 -20.23
CA ASN A 161 13.76 24.00 -20.60
C ASN A 161 13.11 23.29 -21.81
N SER A 162 13.51 22.05 -22.11
CA SER A 162 12.93 21.31 -23.24
C SER A 162 11.68 20.53 -22.84
N ASN A 163 10.67 20.50 -23.70
CA ASN A 163 9.39 19.86 -23.42
C ASN A 163 9.12 18.71 -24.38
N PHE A 164 8.81 17.54 -23.84
CA PHE A 164 8.27 16.42 -24.60
C PHE A 164 6.80 16.22 -24.23
N GLU A 165 5.92 16.44 -25.18
CA GLU A 165 4.47 16.41 -24.97
C GLU A 165 3.82 15.34 -25.84
N VAL A 166 2.93 14.54 -25.25
CA VAL A 166 2.07 13.60 -25.97
C VAL A 166 0.62 13.92 -25.64
N VAL A 167 -0.16 14.32 -26.64
CA VAL A 167 -1.50 14.87 -26.49
C VAL A 167 -2.48 14.18 -27.44
N ASN A 168 -3.57 13.62 -26.92
CA ASN A 168 -4.59 12.92 -27.73
C ASN A 168 -4.01 11.83 -28.66
N SER A 169 -2.93 11.14 -28.27
CA SER A 169 -2.17 10.26 -29.14
C SER A 169 -2.01 8.85 -28.55
N GLU A 170 -1.85 7.85 -29.40
CA GLU A 170 -1.33 6.53 -29.02
C GLU A 170 0.13 6.45 -29.48
N THR A 171 1.07 6.55 -28.55
CA THR A 171 2.50 6.65 -28.86
C THR A 171 3.29 5.48 -28.30
N GLU A 172 3.93 4.72 -29.18
CA GLU A 172 4.95 3.75 -28.80
C GLU A 172 6.32 4.43 -28.82
N ILE A 173 7.00 4.34 -27.68
CA ILE A 173 8.32 4.92 -27.47
C ILE A 173 9.30 3.77 -27.36
N THR A 174 10.32 3.75 -28.23
CA THR A 174 11.46 2.84 -28.22
C THR A 174 12.76 3.64 -28.10
N GLY A 175 13.76 3.07 -27.42
CA GLY A 175 15.05 3.70 -27.16
C GLY A 175 15.21 4.36 -25.78
N ASN A 176 16.25 5.18 -25.61
CA ASN A 176 16.64 5.73 -24.30
C ASN A 176 16.33 7.22 -24.22
N TYR A 177 15.75 7.66 -23.10
CA TYR A 177 15.27 9.02 -22.90
C TYR A 177 15.89 9.59 -21.62
N LEU A 178 16.62 10.68 -21.75
CA LEU A 178 17.23 11.41 -20.64
C LEU A 178 16.63 12.82 -20.58
N PHE A 179 15.99 13.15 -19.46
CA PHE A 179 15.49 14.48 -19.13
C PHE A 179 16.34 15.08 -18.01
N ARG A 180 16.85 16.31 -18.17
CA ARG A 180 17.61 17.05 -17.15
C ARG A 180 17.37 18.57 -17.24
N ASN A 181 17.85 19.30 -16.24
CA ASN A 181 17.90 20.78 -16.22
C ASN A 181 16.56 21.49 -16.53
N HIS A 182 15.46 21.18 -15.83
CA HIS A 182 14.14 21.80 -16.07
C HIS A 182 13.44 21.37 -17.36
N SER A 183 13.85 20.27 -17.99
CA SER A 183 13.02 19.67 -19.04
C SER A 183 11.77 18.99 -18.47
N SER A 184 10.75 18.81 -19.31
CA SER A 184 9.48 18.23 -18.92
C SER A 184 9.06 17.08 -19.83
N LEU A 185 8.34 16.12 -19.24
CA LEU A 185 7.59 15.08 -19.94
C LEU A 185 6.12 15.21 -19.52
N SER A 186 5.25 15.54 -20.47
CA SER A 186 3.80 15.66 -20.25
C SER A 186 3.01 14.74 -21.18
N ILE A 187 2.08 13.98 -20.59
CA ILE A 187 1.20 13.06 -21.31
C ILE A 187 -0.25 13.40 -20.95
N ASP A 188 -1.04 13.82 -21.93
CA ASP A 188 -2.43 14.23 -21.73
C ASP A 188 -3.39 13.56 -22.73
N ASN A 189 -4.48 13.01 -22.21
CA ASN A 189 -5.49 12.25 -22.95
C ASN A 189 -4.90 11.24 -23.97
N SER A 190 -3.86 10.51 -23.57
CA SER A 190 -3.03 9.70 -24.45
C SER A 190 -2.78 8.30 -23.91
N VAL A 191 -2.34 7.40 -24.79
CA VAL A 191 -1.82 6.08 -24.44
C VAL A 191 -0.36 6.04 -24.83
N VAL A 192 0.55 5.89 -23.86
CA VAL A 192 1.99 5.88 -24.11
C VAL A 192 2.60 4.60 -23.57
N THR A 193 3.41 3.93 -24.39
CA THR A 193 4.15 2.73 -24.00
C THR A 193 5.65 2.94 -24.16
N PHE A 194 6.41 2.86 -23.07
CA PHE A 194 7.87 2.74 -23.12
C PHE A 194 8.24 1.26 -23.14
N SER A 195 8.69 0.78 -24.30
CA SER A 195 9.03 -0.62 -24.54
C SER A 195 10.26 -1.13 -23.73
N LYS A 196 10.45 -2.45 -23.73
CA LYS A 196 11.32 -3.18 -22.76
C LYS A 196 12.82 -2.85 -22.83
N SER A 197 13.31 -2.34 -23.96
CA SER A 197 14.72 -1.99 -24.17
C SER A 197 15.09 -0.57 -23.69
N ASN A 198 14.14 0.13 -23.09
CA ASN A 198 14.26 1.57 -22.87
C ASN A 198 14.74 1.89 -21.47
N ASN A 199 15.50 2.98 -21.37
CA ASN A 199 15.74 3.67 -20.11
C ASN A 199 15.03 5.03 -20.16
N LEU A 200 14.03 5.24 -19.30
CA LEU A 200 13.51 6.59 -19.03
C LEU A 200 14.24 7.13 -17.80
N ILE A 201 15.12 8.11 -17.98
CA ILE A 201 15.88 8.75 -16.91
C ILE A 201 15.46 10.21 -16.85
N MET A 202 14.91 10.64 -15.72
CA MET A 202 14.63 12.03 -15.42
C MET A 202 15.49 12.43 -14.21
N MET A 203 16.15 13.58 -14.24
CA MET A 203 17.02 14.07 -13.17
C MET A 203 16.87 15.59 -12.97
N ASP A 204 17.60 16.12 -11.98
CA ASP A 204 17.76 17.55 -11.68
C ASP A 204 16.51 18.33 -11.25
N GLN A 205 15.91 19.15 -12.11
CA GLN A 205 14.70 19.93 -11.78
C GLN A 205 13.62 19.66 -12.82
N THR A 206 13.50 18.41 -13.26
CA THR A 206 12.57 18.02 -14.31
C THR A 206 11.11 17.98 -13.84
N GLU A 207 10.17 18.06 -14.78
CA GLU A 207 8.74 17.95 -14.51
C GLU A 207 8.16 16.72 -15.21
N PHE A 208 7.31 15.97 -14.50
CA PHE A 208 6.65 14.79 -15.05
C PHE A 208 5.14 14.85 -14.75
N SER A 209 4.32 14.90 -15.81
CA SER A 209 2.87 14.97 -15.69
C SER A 209 2.17 13.94 -16.56
N ILE A 210 1.18 13.26 -15.97
CA ILE A 210 0.26 12.36 -16.66
C ILE A 210 -1.17 12.75 -16.28
N SER A 211 -2.01 13.02 -17.28
CA SER A 211 -3.39 13.46 -17.11
C SER A 211 -4.31 12.71 -18.06
N ASN A 212 -5.41 12.13 -17.56
CA ASN A 212 -6.42 11.44 -18.39
C ASN A 212 -5.84 10.39 -19.35
N SER A 213 -4.71 9.79 -18.96
CA SER A 213 -3.86 9.00 -19.86
C SER A 213 -3.54 7.63 -19.29
N LYS A 214 -3.09 6.73 -20.17
CA LYS A 214 -2.46 5.46 -19.81
C LYS A 214 -0.96 5.55 -20.13
N LEU A 215 -0.12 5.23 -19.14
CA LEU A 215 1.32 5.10 -19.33
C LEU A 215 1.77 3.69 -18.91
N ASP A 216 2.37 2.96 -19.83
CA ASP A 216 2.99 1.66 -19.57
C ASP A 216 4.52 1.78 -19.67
N ILE A 217 5.22 1.49 -18.57
CA ILE A 217 6.69 1.50 -18.49
C ILE A 217 7.18 0.06 -18.35
N ILE A 218 7.65 -0.52 -19.45
CA ILE A 218 8.11 -1.92 -19.52
C ILE A 218 9.63 -2.02 -19.33
N GLY A 219 10.37 -1.01 -19.79
CA GLY A 219 11.82 -0.89 -19.64
C GLY A 219 12.27 -0.42 -18.24
N LEU A 220 13.56 -0.14 -18.07
CA LEU A 220 14.08 0.47 -16.84
C LEU A 220 13.66 1.94 -16.77
N ALA A 221 13.37 2.44 -15.57
CA ALA A 221 13.06 3.86 -15.40
C ALA A 221 13.65 4.41 -14.10
N THR A 222 14.09 5.66 -14.12
CA THR A 222 14.55 6.40 -12.95
C THR A 222 14.00 7.80 -13.07
N ILE A 223 13.08 8.16 -12.17
CA ILE A 223 12.49 9.48 -12.08
C ILE A 223 13.11 10.15 -10.86
N GLY A 224 14.28 10.73 -11.07
CA GLY A 224 15.07 11.41 -10.07
C GLY A 224 14.80 12.91 -10.04
N SER A 225 14.85 13.52 -8.85
CA SER A 225 14.89 14.98 -8.63
C SER A 225 13.94 15.74 -9.57
N THR A 226 12.64 15.63 -9.31
CA THR A 226 11.65 16.38 -10.07
C THR A 226 11.12 17.53 -9.22
N VAL A 227 10.83 18.66 -9.86
CA VAL A 227 10.10 19.77 -9.23
C VAL A 227 8.68 19.32 -8.90
N SER A 228 8.08 18.55 -9.82
CA SER A 228 6.77 17.93 -9.62
C SER A 228 6.65 16.61 -10.38
N THR A 229 6.02 15.63 -9.74
CA THR A 229 5.51 14.42 -10.40
C THR A 229 4.02 14.32 -10.11
N ILE A 230 3.18 14.48 -11.14
CA ILE A 230 1.72 14.48 -11.01
C ILE A 230 1.16 13.38 -11.90
N VAL A 231 0.36 12.48 -11.32
CA VAL A 231 -0.40 11.46 -12.06
C VAL A 231 -1.87 11.62 -11.67
N GLN A 232 -2.72 12.02 -12.62
CA GLN A 232 -4.10 12.37 -12.34
C GLN A 232 -5.05 11.74 -13.36
N ASP A 233 -6.16 11.18 -12.87
CA ASP A 233 -7.22 10.59 -13.72
C ASP A 233 -6.65 9.54 -14.70
N SER A 234 -5.64 8.78 -14.25
CA SER A 234 -4.74 8.03 -15.12
C SER A 234 -4.52 6.59 -14.71
N THR A 235 -4.01 5.78 -15.64
CA THR A 235 -3.47 4.45 -15.34
C THR A 235 -1.97 4.44 -15.59
N LEU A 236 -1.20 4.04 -14.58
CA LEU A 236 0.26 3.87 -14.67
C LEU A 236 0.60 2.40 -14.43
N SER A 237 1.12 1.71 -15.45
CA SER A 237 1.62 0.34 -15.33
C SER A 237 3.15 0.34 -15.32
N ILE A 238 3.73 -0.26 -14.29
CA ILE A 238 5.17 -0.35 -14.07
C ILE A 238 5.55 -1.83 -14.13
N GLU A 239 6.02 -2.26 -15.30
CA GLU A 239 6.61 -3.59 -15.52
C GLU A 239 8.15 -3.54 -15.50
N SER A 240 8.71 -2.34 -15.28
CA SER A 240 10.14 -2.10 -15.16
C SER A 240 10.79 -3.00 -14.11
N GLN A 241 12.00 -3.50 -14.39
CA GLN A 241 12.77 -4.23 -13.36
C GLN A 241 13.00 -3.37 -12.12
N ASN A 242 13.28 -2.07 -12.30
CA ASN A 242 13.42 -1.09 -11.23
C ASN A 242 12.93 0.29 -11.72
N LEU A 243 11.99 0.89 -10.98
CA LEU A 243 11.60 2.29 -11.05
C LEU A 243 11.97 2.98 -9.73
N ASN A 244 12.94 3.88 -9.78
CA ASN A 244 13.31 4.72 -8.64
C ASN A 244 12.65 6.10 -8.79
N VAL A 245 11.85 6.51 -7.80
CA VAL A 245 11.20 7.83 -7.75
C VAL A 245 11.77 8.58 -6.56
N SER A 246 12.66 9.55 -6.75
CA SER A 246 13.25 10.29 -5.63
C SER A 246 12.52 11.59 -5.27
N SER A 247 11.55 12.00 -6.08
CA SER A 247 10.68 13.15 -5.84
C SER A 247 9.50 12.83 -4.91
N SER A 248 8.67 13.83 -4.60
CA SER A 248 7.43 13.67 -3.83
C SER A 248 6.21 13.61 -4.77
N PRO A 249 5.88 12.44 -5.34
CA PRO A 249 4.83 12.33 -6.34
C PRO A 249 3.43 12.51 -5.73
N LYS A 250 2.56 13.16 -6.50
CA LYS A 250 1.13 13.28 -6.22
C LYS A 250 0.35 12.44 -7.21
N VAL A 251 -0.40 11.48 -6.69
CA VAL A 251 -1.22 10.55 -7.47
C VAL A 251 -2.68 10.73 -7.06
N GLN A 252 -3.54 11.05 -8.02
CA GLN A 252 -4.95 11.40 -7.75
C GLN A 252 -5.88 10.68 -8.72
N ARG A 253 -6.96 10.08 -8.21
CA ARG A 253 -8.01 9.44 -9.02
C ARG A 253 -7.43 8.49 -10.09
N SER A 254 -6.39 7.76 -9.72
CA SER A 254 -5.58 6.97 -10.66
C SER A 254 -5.47 5.52 -10.22
N THR A 255 -5.05 4.65 -11.16
CA THR A 255 -4.69 3.26 -10.88
C THR A 255 -3.22 3.03 -11.18
N LEU A 256 -2.47 2.52 -10.20
CA LEU A 256 -1.06 2.15 -10.33
C LEU A 256 -0.95 0.62 -10.30
N ASN A 257 -0.43 0.03 -11.37
CA ASN A 257 -0.18 -1.40 -11.47
C ASN A 257 1.32 -1.65 -11.44
N VAL A 258 1.83 -2.29 -10.38
CA VAL A 258 3.26 -2.54 -10.22
C VAL A 258 3.54 -4.04 -10.35
N SER A 259 4.27 -4.41 -11.40
CA SER A 259 4.74 -5.79 -11.65
C SER A 259 6.23 -5.97 -11.38
N GLY A 260 7.00 -4.89 -11.23
CA GLY A 260 8.43 -4.93 -10.92
C GLY A 260 8.82 -4.27 -9.59
N ASN A 261 10.01 -3.67 -9.50
CA ASN A 261 10.44 -2.97 -8.29
C ASN A 261 10.15 -1.48 -8.41
N LEU A 262 9.43 -0.90 -7.45
CA LEU A 262 9.17 0.53 -7.32
C LEU A 262 9.78 1.03 -6.00
N VAL A 263 10.68 2.00 -6.05
CA VAL A 263 11.35 2.54 -4.87
C VAL A 263 11.12 4.04 -4.79
N PHE A 264 10.41 4.47 -3.75
CA PHE A 264 10.27 5.87 -3.40
C PHE A 264 11.46 6.29 -2.51
N GLY A 265 12.18 7.34 -2.91
CA GLY A 265 13.46 7.76 -2.36
C GLY A 265 13.42 8.24 -0.89
N PRO A 266 14.59 8.45 -0.25
CA PRO A 266 14.72 8.69 1.20
C PRO A 266 14.15 10.03 1.71
N SER A 267 13.66 10.90 0.83
CA SER A 267 12.99 12.16 1.19
C SER A 267 11.68 12.36 0.43
N SER A 268 11.18 11.30 -0.20
CA SER A 268 9.94 11.35 -0.98
C SER A 268 8.70 11.29 -0.09
N VAL A 269 7.83 12.29 -0.18
CA VAL A 269 6.48 12.23 0.36
C VAL A 269 5.55 11.85 -0.78
N VAL A 270 5.06 10.62 -0.74
CA VAL A 270 4.14 10.09 -1.76
C VAL A 270 2.72 10.35 -1.30
N GLU A 271 1.99 11.17 -2.04
CA GLU A 271 0.58 11.48 -1.76
C GLU A 271 -0.31 10.73 -2.74
N MET A 272 -1.21 9.87 -2.23
CA MET A 272 -2.17 9.13 -3.04
C MET A 272 -3.61 9.44 -2.58
N THR A 273 -4.42 10.03 -3.46
CA THR A 273 -5.81 10.39 -3.15
C THR A 273 -6.77 9.73 -4.13
N ASP A 274 -7.84 9.09 -3.65
CA ASP A 274 -8.84 8.39 -4.47
C ASP A 274 -8.19 7.40 -5.46
N THR A 275 -7.14 6.72 -5.02
CA THR A 275 -6.23 5.95 -5.89
C THR A 275 -6.29 4.46 -5.58
N ILE A 276 -6.04 3.63 -6.59
CA ILE A 276 -5.85 2.18 -6.45
C ILE A 276 -4.37 1.85 -6.72
N LEU A 277 -3.71 1.21 -5.77
CA LEU A 277 -2.35 0.69 -5.89
C LEU A 277 -2.39 -0.84 -5.90
N ASN A 278 -2.14 -1.44 -7.07
CA ASN A 278 -2.03 -2.88 -7.26
C ASN A 278 -0.56 -3.29 -7.30
N ILE A 279 -0.16 -4.18 -6.39
CA ILE A 279 1.20 -4.73 -6.30
C ILE A 279 1.11 -6.21 -6.68
N ASN A 280 1.44 -6.52 -7.92
CA ASN A 280 1.32 -7.85 -8.52
C ASN A 280 2.27 -8.87 -7.88
N PRO A 281 2.06 -10.18 -8.10
CA PRO A 281 2.99 -11.20 -7.63
C PRO A 281 4.43 -10.87 -8.05
N THR A 282 5.40 -11.12 -7.17
CA THR A 282 6.84 -10.85 -7.34
C THR A 282 7.27 -9.38 -7.34
N ALA A 283 6.34 -8.42 -7.45
CA ALA A 283 6.66 -7.00 -7.39
C ALA A 283 7.13 -6.57 -5.99
N ASN A 284 7.95 -5.54 -5.92
CA ASN A 284 8.41 -4.95 -4.65
C ASN A 284 8.23 -3.43 -4.67
N VAL A 285 7.38 -2.90 -3.81
CA VAL A 285 7.26 -1.46 -3.55
C VAL A 285 8.00 -1.13 -2.27
N THR A 286 8.93 -0.18 -2.30
CA THR A 286 9.68 0.29 -1.13
C THR A 286 9.44 1.78 -0.92
N VAL A 287 8.88 2.14 0.23
CA VAL A 287 8.70 3.52 0.69
C VAL A 287 9.83 3.85 1.66
N ASN A 288 10.79 4.68 1.25
CA ASN A 288 11.91 5.03 2.14
C ASN A 288 11.59 6.16 3.12
N PHE A 289 10.58 7.00 2.85
CA PHE A 289 10.24 8.15 3.70
C PHE A 289 8.77 8.21 4.09
N GLU A 290 7.85 8.71 3.26
CA GLU A 290 6.44 8.85 3.69
C GLU A 290 5.47 8.47 2.57
N LEU A 291 4.45 7.68 2.91
CA LEU A 291 3.28 7.43 2.08
C LEU A 291 2.04 7.92 2.81
N THR A 292 1.38 8.91 2.22
CA THR A 292 0.13 9.50 2.71
C THR A 292 -1.01 9.14 1.76
N GLY A 293 -1.97 8.36 2.26
CA GLY A 293 -3.14 7.90 1.53
C GLY A 293 -4.44 8.53 2.03
N LYS A 294 -5.31 8.96 1.10
CA LYS A 294 -6.70 9.33 1.38
C LYS A 294 -7.64 8.62 0.42
N ASN A 295 -8.62 7.87 0.92
CA ASN A 295 -9.46 7.00 0.09
C ASN A 295 -8.64 6.07 -0.83
N LEU A 296 -7.50 5.58 -0.30
CA LEU A 296 -6.54 4.76 -1.03
C LEU A 296 -6.93 3.28 -0.92
N THR A 297 -6.99 2.56 -2.04
CA THR A 297 -7.09 1.10 -2.03
C THR A 297 -5.73 0.49 -2.38
N ILE A 298 -5.18 -0.36 -1.52
CA ILE A 298 -3.91 -1.06 -1.75
C ILE A 298 -4.19 -2.55 -1.86
N ASN A 299 -3.90 -3.15 -3.01
CA ASN A 299 -4.01 -4.59 -3.24
C ASN A 299 -2.61 -5.21 -3.34
N ILE A 300 -2.24 -6.03 -2.36
CA ILE A 300 -0.89 -6.56 -2.18
C ILE A 300 -0.88 -8.06 -2.46
N LEU A 301 -0.38 -8.45 -3.64
CA LEU A 301 -0.01 -9.83 -3.99
C LEU A 301 1.52 -10.02 -3.98
N GLY A 302 2.29 -8.95 -4.21
CA GLY A 302 3.74 -8.87 -4.04
C GLY A 302 4.13 -8.27 -2.68
N ASN A 303 5.19 -7.45 -2.63
CA ASN A 303 5.71 -6.92 -1.37
C ASN A 303 5.62 -5.39 -1.30
N LEU A 304 5.23 -4.86 -0.14
CA LEU A 304 5.26 -3.44 0.20
C LEU A 304 6.07 -3.24 1.49
N PHE A 305 7.19 -2.54 1.37
CA PHE A 305 8.16 -2.31 2.43
C PHE A 305 8.25 -0.83 2.82
N PHE A 306 8.28 -0.56 4.13
CA PHE A 306 8.63 0.75 4.68
C PHE A 306 10.06 0.68 5.22
N ALA A 307 10.99 1.39 4.57
CA ALA A 307 12.42 1.19 4.76
C ALA A 307 12.95 1.74 6.10
N LYS A 308 14.22 1.42 6.38
CA LYS A 308 14.86 1.49 7.70
C LYS A 308 14.96 2.88 8.33
N GLN A 309 14.77 3.97 7.59
CA GLN A 309 14.95 5.33 8.11
C GLN A 309 13.60 6.03 8.28
N VAL A 310 13.01 5.90 9.47
CA VAL A 310 11.85 6.68 9.97
C VAL A 310 10.67 6.79 8.99
N SER A 311 10.40 5.72 8.26
CA SER A 311 9.36 5.77 7.24
C SER A 311 7.96 5.84 7.87
N LYS A 312 7.05 6.59 7.26
CA LYS A 312 5.68 6.77 7.75
C LYS A 312 4.66 6.26 6.75
N PHE A 313 3.65 5.58 7.25
CA PHE A 313 2.42 5.30 6.54
C PHE A 313 1.29 6.03 7.24
N ILE A 314 0.73 7.05 6.59
CA ILE A 314 -0.39 7.83 7.09
C ILE A 314 -1.56 7.58 6.15
N CYS A 315 -2.69 7.15 6.69
CA CYS A 315 -3.74 6.63 5.82
C CYS A 315 -5.12 6.87 6.42
N ASP A 316 -5.93 7.66 5.71
CA ASP A 316 -7.30 8.04 6.05
C ASP A 316 -8.30 7.45 5.04
N ASN A 317 -9.30 6.72 5.55
CA ASN A 317 -10.31 6.01 4.74
C ASN A 317 -9.71 5.04 3.71
N CYS A 318 -8.59 4.36 4.02
CA CYS A 318 -8.02 3.42 3.06
C CYS A 318 -8.58 2.00 3.22
N THR A 319 -8.39 1.19 2.19
CA THR A 319 -8.56 -0.26 2.24
C THR A 319 -7.25 -0.94 1.84
N VAL A 320 -6.72 -1.83 2.68
CA VAL A 320 -5.49 -2.59 2.41
C VAL A 320 -5.84 -4.07 2.38
N ASN A 321 -5.72 -4.68 1.20
CA ASN A 321 -5.94 -6.11 0.98
C ASN A 321 -4.60 -6.81 0.79
N ILE A 322 -4.27 -7.75 1.67
CA ILE A 322 -3.02 -8.52 1.60
C ILE A 322 -3.39 -9.97 1.30
N ASN A 323 -2.95 -10.47 0.14
CA ASN A 323 -3.42 -11.75 -0.40
C ASN A 323 -2.25 -12.67 -0.76
N GLY A 324 -2.46 -13.98 -0.66
CA GLY A 324 -1.49 -14.99 -1.08
C GLY A 324 -0.17 -14.90 -0.33
N ASN A 325 0.93 -14.72 -1.08
CA ASN A 325 2.28 -14.54 -0.53
C ASN A 325 2.65 -13.07 -0.32
N GLY A 326 1.68 -12.16 -0.41
CA GLY A 326 1.93 -10.74 -0.30
C GLY A 326 2.46 -10.35 1.08
N LEU A 327 3.42 -9.43 1.13
CA LEU A 327 4.04 -8.97 2.37
C LEU A 327 3.84 -7.47 2.53
N PHE A 328 3.21 -7.06 3.62
CA PHE A 328 3.14 -5.65 4.05
C PHE A 328 4.01 -5.50 5.30
N ARG A 329 5.18 -4.88 5.12
CA ARG A 329 6.25 -4.88 6.13
C ARG A 329 6.74 -3.49 6.45
N PHE A 330 6.84 -3.23 7.74
CA PHE A 330 7.47 -2.05 8.29
C PHE A 330 8.79 -2.40 8.98
N ASN A 331 9.84 -1.61 8.75
CA ASN A 331 11.10 -1.78 9.49
C ASN A 331 11.03 -1.20 10.91
N LEU A 332 12.03 -1.53 11.74
CA LEU A 332 12.10 -1.25 13.19
C LEU A 332 11.90 0.21 13.61
N PHE A 333 11.98 1.17 12.69
CA PHE A 333 11.82 2.60 12.96
C PHE A 333 10.66 3.23 12.19
N ALA A 334 9.92 2.44 11.42
CA ALA A 334 8.78 2.92 10.68
C ALA A 334 7.56 3.07 11.61
N PHE A 335 6.65 3.96 11.21
CA PHE A 335 5.43 4.32 11.93
C PHE A 335 4.21 4.19 11.01
N ALA A 336 3.11 3.68 11.54
CA ALA A 336 1.84 3.61 10.83
C ALA A 336 0.74 4.30 11.65
N ASN A 337 0.09 5.30 11.06
CA ASN A 337 -1.11 5.95 11.58
C ASN A 337 -2.26 5.72 10.61
N ILE A 338 -3.23 4.93 11.06
CA ILE A 338 -4.38 4.55 10.25
C ILE A 338 -5.67 5.08 10.90
N THR A 339 -6.44 5.84 10.12
CA THR A 339 -7.72 6.44 10.52
C THR A 339 -8.80 5.97 9.56
N ASN A 340 -9.92 5.44 10.07
CA ASN A 340 -11.02 4.91 9.25
C ASN A 340 -10.59 3.88 8.18
N THR A 341 -9.49 3.18 8.44
CA THR A 341 -8.85 2.30 7.46
C THR A 341 -9.19 0.85 7.76
N TYR A 342 -9.41 0.07 6.71
CA TYR A 342 -9.67 -1.37 6.76
C TYR A 342 -8.46 -2.15 6.28
N ILE A 343 -7.93 -3.05 7.10
CA ILE A 343 -6.83 -3.95 6.72
C ILE A 343 -7.35 -5.39 6.72
N TYR A 344 -7.37 -6.01 5.55
CA TYR A 344 -7.72 -7.41 5.36
C TYR A 344 -6.45 -8.23 5.13
N ASN A 345 -6.07 -9.02 6.14
CA ASN A 345 -4.89 -9.88 6.04
C ASN A 345 -5.29 -11.32 5.73
N ASN A 346 -5.29 -11.65 4.43
CA ASN A 346 -5.46 -13.01 3.90
C ASN A 346 -4.11 -13.68 3.58
N ALA A 347 -2.98 -13.06 3.93
CA ALA A 347 -1.64 -13.57 3.64
C ALA A 347 -1.03 -14.26 4.87
N ASN A 348 -0.06 -15.15 4.61
CA ASN A 348 0.58 -15.94 5.67
C ASN A 348 1.44 -15.09 6.64
N VAL A 349 1.90 -13.90 6.22
CA VAL A 349 2.82 -13.07 7.02
C VAL A 349 2.53 -11.57 6.84
N PHE A 350 2.18 -10.88 7.93
CA PHE A 350 2.21 -9.42 8.07
C PHE A 350 3.21 -9.04 9.15
N THR A 351 4.09 -8.05 8.89
CA THR A 351 5.08 -7.57 9.86
C THR A 351 4.90 -6.06 10.10
N ALA A 352 4.33 -5.72 11.24
CA ALA A 352 3.98 -4.38 11.66
C ALA A 352 5.18 -3.50 12.01
N ALA A 353 4.87 -2.21 12.06
CA ALA A 353 5.73 -1.10 12.42
C ALA A 353 6.30 -1.19 13.83
N LYS A 354 7.25 -0.28 14.14
CA LYS A 354 7.65 -0.03 15.52
C LYS A 354 6.41 0.29 16.36
N ILE A 355 5.52 1.11 15.82
CA ILE A 355 4.25 1.46 16.44
C ILE A 355 3.20 1.39 15.33
N LEU A 356 2.21 0.51 15.50
CA LEU A 356 0.98 0.50 14.72
C LEU A 356 -0.09 1.18 15.56
N LYS A 357 -0.52 2.36 15.15
CA LYS A 357 -1.54 3.15 15.85
C LYS A 357 -2.81 3.24 15.00
N GLN A 358 -3.89 2.66 15.52
CA GLN A 358 -5.23 2.70 14.92
C GLN A 358 -6.13 3.64 15.72
N THR A 359 -6.57 4.72 15.10
CA THR A 359 -7.46 5.71 15.75
C THR A 359 -8.94 5.43 15.50
N ASN A 360 -9.28 4.77 14.38
CA ASN A 360 -10.61 4.26 14.02
C ASN A 360 -10.48 3.21 12.89
N GLY A 361 -11.58 2.59 12.45
CA GLY A 361 -11.61 1.58 11.37
C GLY A 361 -11.49 0.15 11.89
N SER A 362 -10.95 -0.77 11.09
CA SER A 362 -10.87 -2.18 11.48
C SER A 362 -9.64 -2.91 10.95
N ILE A 363 -9.09 -3.81 11.78
CA ILE A 363 -8.11 -4.82 11.37
C ILE A 363 -8.83 -6.17 11.37
N ALA A 364 -8.97 -6.77 10.18
CA ALA A 364 -9.58 -8.07 9.99
C ALA A 364 -8.49 -9.13 9.71
N LEU A 365 -8.39 -10.12 10.59
CA LEU A 365 -7.55 -11.30 10.42
C LEU A 365 -8.33 -12.37 9.66
N VAL A 366 -7.84 -12.84 8.52
CA VAL A 366 -8.54 -13.86 7.70
C VAL A 366 -7.59 -15.02 7.43
N GLY A 367 -7.21 -15.70 8.51
CA GLY A 367 -6.20 -16.76 8.55
C GLY A 367 -4.76 -16.24 8.68
N GLY A 368 -4.55 -14.93 8.54
CA GLY A 368 -3.21 -14.32 8.55
C GLY A 368 -2.58 -14.16 9.94
N THR A 369 -1.30 -13.78 9.92
CA THR A 369 -0.51 -13.49 11.13
C THR A 369 -0.11 -12.03 11.18
N LEU A 370 -0.40 -11.35 12.28
CA LEU A 370 -0.03 -9.97 12.62
C LEU A 370 1.20 -9.97 13.55
N PHE A 371 2.39 -9.67 13.05
CA PHE A 371 3.60 -9.60 13.87
C PHE A 371 3.95 -8.16 14.24
N ALA A 372 4.23 -7.82 15.48
CA ALA A 372 4.67 -6.49 15.90
C ALA A 372 5.84 -6.56 16.90
N ASN A 373 6.88 -5.76 16.64
CA ASN A 373 8.06 -5.70 17.52
C ASN A 373 7.79 -4.94 18.83
N ASN A 374 6.81 -4.04 18.84
CA ASN A 374 6.35 -3.38 20.07
C ASN A 374 4.82 -3.51 20.19
N THR A 375 4.24 -2.71 21.07
CA THR A 375 2.80 -2.69 21.33
C THR A 375 2.02 -2.17 20.11
N ILE A 376 1.01 -2.91 19.71
CA ILE A 376 -0.04 -2.45 18.78
C ILE A 376 -1.02 -1.61 19.59
N GLU A 377 -1.24 -0.36 19.18
CA GLU A 377 -2.13 0.59 19.86
C GLU A 377 -3.42 0.74 19.07
N ILE A 378 -4.54 0.31 19.65
CA ILE A 378 -5.87 0.47 19.08
C ILE A 378 -6.63 1.45 19.98
N GLU A 379 -6.73 2.71 19.59
CA GLU A 379 -7.46 3.74 20.35
C GLU A 379 -8.97 3.69 20.09
N SER A 380 -9.39 3.27 18.89
CA SER A 380 -10.78 2.98 18.55
C SER A 380 -10.88 2.00 17.38
N GLY A 381 -12.10 1.63 16.98
CA GLY A 381 -12.35 0.68 15.90
C GLY A 381 -12.44 -0.77 16.38
N SER A 382 -12.10 -1.74 15.52
CA SER A 382 -12.13 -3.16 15.85
C SER A 382 -10.92 -3.98 15.37
N LEU A 383 -10.56 -5.01 16.14
CA LEU A 383 -9.69 -6.12 15.73
C LEU A 383 -10.52 -7.41 15.76
N TYR A 384 -10.75 -8.06 14.62
CA TYR A 384 -11.62 -9.24 14.54
C TYR A 384 -11.11 -10.27 13.52
N GLY A 385 -11.82 -11.40 13.42
CA GLY A 385 -11.56 -12.47 12.48
C GLY A 385 -10.77 -13.64 13.07
N ASN A 386 -10.09 -14.39 12.22
CA ASN A 386 -9.35 -15.59 12.56
C ASN A 386 -7.86 -15.38 12.29
N GLY A 387 -6.97 -15.55 13.27
CA GLY A 387 -5.54 -15.41 13.05
C GLY A 387 -4.69 -15.28 14.32
N ASN A 388 -3.40 -15.03 14.12
CA ASN A 388 -2.42 -14.91 15.20
C ASN A 388 -1.88 -13.48 15.28
N VAL A 389 -1.64 -12.99 16.49
CA VAL A 389 -0.95 -11.72 16.77
C VAL A 389 0.30 -12.01 17.58
N TYR A 390 1.48 -11.76 17.03
CA TYR A 390 2.75 -11.91 17.74
C TYR A 390 3.20 -10.54 18.21
N GLY A 391 2.95 -10.23 19.49
CA GLY A 391 3.25 -8.93 20.06
C GLY A 391 2.30 -8.56 21.19
N ASN A 392 2.56 -7.42 21.81
CA ASN A 392 1.67 -6.88 22.83
C ASN A 392 0.58 -6.02 22.17
N ILE A 393 -0.62 -6.00 22.74
CA ILE A 393 -1.73 -5.15 22.28
C ILE A 393 -2.15 -4.24 23.44
N SER A 394 -2.31 -2.95 23.16
CA SER A 394 -2.99 -1.98 24.01
C SER A 394 -4.25 -1.53 23.26
N ASN A 395 -5.41 -2.00 23.69
CA ASN A 395 -6.68 -1.78 23.00
C ASN A 395 -7.67 -1.01 23.86
N GLN A 396 -8.27 0.03 23.28
CA GLN A 396 -9.40 0.80 23.80
C GLN A 396 -10.64 0.67 22.91
N GLY A 397 -10.51 0.03 21.73
CA GLY A 397 -11.59 -0.28 20.80
C GLY A 397 -12.26 -1.63 21.09
N THR A 398 -12.75 -2.29 20.04
CA THR A 398 -13.46 -3.58 20.10
C THR A 398 -12.54 -4.74 19.69
N ILE A 399 -12.52 -5.83 20.46
CA ILE A 399 -12.02 -7.13 19.95
C ILE A 399 -13.23 -7.98 19.58
N GLY A 400 -13.24 -8.51 18.36
CA GLY A 400 -14.35 -9.30 17.81
C GLY A 400 -15.31 -8.50 16.93
N ASN A 401 -16.23 -9.22 16.28
CA ASN A 401 -17.12 -8.70 15.26
C ASN A 401 -18.57 -8.65 15.75
N GLN A 402 -19.08 -7.44 15.99
CA GLN A 402 -20.48 -7.22 16.34
C GLN A 402 -21.43 -7.20 15.13
N ALA A 403 -20.92 -6.92 13.92
CA ALA A 403 -21.74 -6.75 12.73
C ALA A 403 -22.20 -8.08 12.13
N SER A 404 -21.52 -9.18 12.43
CA SER A 404 -21.83 -10.50 11.88
C SER A 404 -21.87 -11.55 13.00
N LEU A 405 -23.06 -11.75 13.57
CA LEU A 405 -23.29 -12.71 14.67
C LEU A 405 -23.08 -14.17 14.24
N ASN A 406 -23.19 -14.45 12.95
CA ASN A 406 -23.04 -15.80 12.39
C ASN A 406 -21.58 -16.19 12.16
N THR A 407 -20.63 -15.24 12.29
CA THR A 407 -19.20 -15.52 12.17
C THR A 407 -18.54 -15.59 13.55
N THR A 408 -17.60 -16.52 13.69
CA THR A 408 -16.78 -16.67 14.89
C THR A 408 -15.39 -16.08 14.67
N ASP A 409 -14.92 -15.34 15.66
CA ASP A 409 -13.57 -14.76 15.66
C ASP A 409 -12.63 -15.63 16.50
N ASN A 410 -11.55 -16.14 15.92
CA ASN A 410 -10.54 -16.95 16.62
C ASN A 410 -9.18 -16.25 16.58
N ILE A 411 -8.89 -15.48 17.62
CA ILE A 411 -7.71 -14.63 17.71
C ILE A 411 -6.77 -15.21 18.77
N THR A 412 -5.54 -15.50 18.39
CA THR A 412 -4.48 -15.88 19.34
C THR A 412 -3.43 -14.79 19.43
N ILE A 413 -3.29 -14.18 20.61
CA ILE A 413 -2.30 -13.16 20.94
C ILE A 413 -1.14 -13.83 21.67
N LEU A 414 -0.01 -13.96 20.99
CA LEU A 414 1.25 -14.45 21.52
C LEU A 414 2.02 -13.28 22.16
N GLY A 415 1.51 -12.83 23.31
CA GLY A 415 1.98 -11.64 24.02
C GLY A 415 0.98 -11.21 25.09
N ASN A 416 1.08 -9.95 25.51
CA ASN A 416 0.15 -9.36 26.47
C ASN A 416 -1.01 -8.66 25.76
N LEU A 417 -2.22 -8.75 26.32
CA LEU A 417 -3.36 -7.91 25.94
C LEU A 417 -3.70 -6.97 27.10
N HIS A 418 -3.53 -5.67 26.88
CA HIS A 418 -4.03 -4.62 27.76
C HIS A 418 -5.30 -4.02 27.15
N GLN A 419 -6.46 -4.38 27.69
CA GLN A 419 -7.75 -3.85 27.27
C GLN A 419 -8.18 -2.73 28.23
N ASN A 420 -8.05 -1.49 27.80
CA ASN A 420 -8.38 -0.30 28.59
C ASN A 420 -9.60 0.40 27.98
N LYS A 421 -10.77 0.23 28.58
CA LYS A 421 -12.07 0.61 27.99
C LYS A 421 -12.36 -0.19 26.71
N GLY A 422 -13.51 0.03 26.10
CA GLY A 422 -13.96 -0.71 24.93
C GLY A 422 -14.70 -2.01 25.26
N GLN A 423 -14.81 -2.88 24.27
CA GLN A 423 -15.61 -4.11 24.36
C GLN A 423 -14.91 -5.33 23.75
N ILE A 424 -15.17 -6.50 24.33
CA ILE A 424 -14.81 -7.79 23.72
C ILE A 424 -16.12 -8.46 23.32
N VAL A 425 -16.28 -8.75 22.04
CA VAL A 425 -17.48 -9.35 21.45
C VAL A 425 -17.15 -10.78 21.04
N LEU A 426 -17.92 -11.75 21.54
CA LEU A 426 -17.69 -13.18 21.31
C LEU A 426 -19.01 -13.82 20.89
N ASN A 427 -19.00 -14.53 19.78
CA ASN A 427 -20.17 -15.22 19.22
C ASN A 427 -20.06 -16.73 19.46
N ILE A 428 -21.14 -17.35 19.94
CA ILE A 428 -21.31 -18.80 20.12
C ILE A 428 -22.42 -19.26 19.19
N ASN A 429 -22.11 -20.23 18.35
CA ASN A 429 -23.01 -20.93 17.44
C ASN A 429 -23.00 -22.44 17.77
N LEU A 430 -23.93 -23.22 17.21
CA LEU A 430 -24.16 -24.65 17.50
C LEU A 430 -22.88 -25.48 17.68
N ASP A 431 -21.95 -25.34 16.73
CA ASP A 431 -20.73 -26.14 16.62
C ASP A 431 -19.45 -25.29 16.65
N ARG A 432 -19.56 -23.96 16.68
CA ARG A 432 -18.44 -23.03 16.57
C ARG A 432 -18.60 -21.88 17.54
N HIS A 433 -17.51 -21.48 18.16
CA HIS A 433 -17.50 -20.32 19.04
C HIS A 433 -16.28 -19.47 18.76
N SER A 434 -16.39 -18.20 19.09
CA SER A 434 -15.28 -17.27 19.07
C SER A 434 -14.33 -17.60 20.21
N HIS A 435 -13.04 -17.45 19.93
CA HIS A 435 -11.98 -17.74 20.87
C HIS A 435 -10.96 -16.60 20.89
N LEU A 436 -10.66 -16.09 22.09
CA LEU A 436 -9.57 -15.15 22.32
C LEU A 436 -8.53 -15.79 23.23
N ASN A 437 -7.40 -16.19 22.67
CA ASN A 437 -6.31 -16.78 23.43
C ASN A 437 -5.20 -15.74 23.66
N VAL A 438 -4.82 -15.48 24.91
CA VAL A 438 -3.73 -14.54 25.26
C VAL A 438 -2.64 -15.33 25.98
N SER A 439 -1.51 -15.56 25.31
CA SER A 439 -0.49 -16.48 25.81
C SER A 439 0.31 -15.99 27.02
N ARG A 440 0.03 -14.78 27.53
CA ARG A 440 0.69 -14.19 28.69
C ARG A 440 -0.35 -13.47 29.55
N LEU A 441 -0.22 -12.16 29.71
CA LEU A 441 -1.09 -11.36 30.57
C LEU A 441 -2.30 -10.82 29.82
N PHE A 442 -3.51 -11.11 30.32
CA PHE A 442 -4.72 -10.36 29.99
C PHE A 442 -5.02 -9.34 31.09
N ASN A 443 -4.70 -8.06 30.83
CA ASN A 443 -4.96 -6.95 31.72
C ASN A 443 -6.23 -6.20 31.29
N ALA A 444 -7.29 -6.33 32.08
CA ALA A 444 -8.59 -5.73 31.83
C ALA A 444 -8.82 -4.52 32.74
N SER A 445 -8.97 -3.33 32.15
CA SER A 445 -9.31 -2.09 32.86
C SER A 445 -10.61 -1.51 32.31
N ASN A 446 -11.71 -1.68 33.05
CA ASN A 446 -13.07 -1.23 32.67
C ASN A 446 -13.58 -1.83 31.35
N VAL A 447 -13.39 -3.14 31.16
CA VAL A 447 -13.78 -3.86 29.94
C VAL A 447 -15.23 -4.33 30.02
N ASN A 448 -15.98 -4.19 28.93
CA ASN A 448 -17.29 -4.84 28.77
C ASN A 448 -17.14 -6.07 27.87
N ILE A 449 -17.61 -7.23 28.33
CA ILE A 449 -17.66 -8.44 27.50
C ILE A 449 -19.10 -8.64 27.04
N VAL A 450 -19.32 -8.75 25.73
CA VAL A 450 -20.63 -9.04 25.14
C VAL A 450 -20.55 -10.40 24.47
N VAL A 451 -21.32 -11.36 24.97
CA VAL A 451 -21.40 -12.71 24.39
C VAL A 451 -22.73 -12.86 23.68
N TYR A 452 -22.70 -13.13 22.38
CA TYR A 452 -23.88 -13.51 21.61
C TYR A 452 -23.95 -15.03 21.54
N VAL A 453 -25.04 -15.62 22.01
CA VAL A 453 -25.25 -17.07 22.06
C VAL A 453 -26.41 -17.46 21.18
N SER A 454 -26.20 -18.42 20.29
CA SER A 454 -27.26 -18.95 19.45
C SER A 454 -28.36 -19.60 20.31
N ASP A 455 -29.63 -19.35 19.98
CA ASP A 455 -30.79 -19.84 20.74
C ASP A 455 -30.88 -21.38 20.78
N ASP A 456 -30.33 -22.04 19.75
CA ASP A 456 -30.20 -23.48 19.58
C ASP A 456 -28.95 -24.10 20.23
N THR A 457 -28.10 -23.31 20.91
CA THR A 457 -26.93 -23.85 21.62
C THR A 457 -27.38 -24.90 22.66
N PRO A 458 -26.83 -26.13 22.64
CA PRO A 458 -27.26 -27.21 23.52
C PRO A 458 -27.09 -26.85 25.01
N SER A 459 -28.06 -27.25 25.82
CA SER A 459 -27.96 -27.16 27.27
C SER A 459 -26.85 -28.06 27.82
N ASN A 460 -26.39 -27.75 29.03
CA ASN A 460 -25.28 -28.39 29.73
C ASN A 460 -23.93 -28.31 28.99
N THR A 461 -23.74 -27.24 28.20
CA THR A 461 -22.49 -26.99 27.49
C THR A 461 -21.69 -25.91 28.21
N ASN A 462 -20.43 -26.20 28.54
CA ASN A 462 -19.48 -25.22 29.06
C ASN A 462 -18.50 -24.81 27.96
N ILE A 463 -18.55 -23.55 27.54
CA ILE A 463 -17.83 -23.05 26.36
C ILE A 463 -16.80 -22.03 26.81
N THR A 464 -15.53 -22.35 26.67
CA THR A 464 -14.41 -21.45 27.00
C THR A 464 -14.16 -20.47 25.86
N LEU A 465 -14.34 -19.18 26.13
CA LEU A 465 -14.25 -18.13 25.11
C LEU A 465 -12.96 -17.33 25.17
N ILE A 466 -12.38 -17.15 26.36
CA ILE A 466 -11.10 -16.46 26.53
C ILE A 466 -10.17 -17.36 27.34
N ASN A 467 -8.96 -17.56 26.85
CA ASN A 467 -7.87 -18.22 27.57
C ASN A 467 -6.75 -17.22 27.84
N PHE A 468 -6.15 -17.29 29.03
CA PHE A 468 -5.00 -16.47 29.39
C PHE A 468 -4.12 -17.16 30.43
N ASP A 469 -2.81 -16.87 30.44
CA ASP A 469 -1.90 -17.41 31.46
C ASP A 469 -2.03 -16.68 32.80
N GLU A 470 -2.16 -15.35 32.74
CA GLU A 470 -2.35 -14.47 33.89
C GLU A 470 -3.45 -13.45 33.61
N PHE A 471 -4.25 -13.14 34.63
CA PHE A 471 -5.28 -12.10 34.58
C PHE A 471 -5.01 -11.00 35.59
N GLN A 472 -5.09 -9.74 35.14
CA GLN A 472 -5.00 -8.57 36.00
C GLN A 472 -6.16 -7.61 35.73
N GLY A 473 -6.65 -6.95 36.80
CA GLY A 473 -7.65 -5.90 36.71
C GLY A 473 -9.09 -6.40 36.92
N ASN A 474 -10.07 -5.73 36.31
CA ASN A 474 -11.49 -6.02 36.51
C ASN A 474 -12.29 -5.89 35.21
N ILE A 475 -13.22 -6.82 35.02
CA ILE A 475 -14.24 -6.78 33.97
C ILE A 475 -15.42 -5.97 34.52
N ASN A 476 -15.78 -4.87 33.86
CA ASN A 476 -16.84 -3.97 34.31
C ASN A 476 -18.22 -4.61 34.19
N SER A 477 -18.50 -5.25 33.05
CA SER A 477 -19.75 -5.97 32.83
C SER A 477 -19.57 -7.15 31.88
N VAL A 478 -20.41 -8.16 32.07
CA VAL A 478 -20.58 -9.28 31.14
C VAL A 478 -22.04 -9.29 30.73
N THR A 479 -22.31 -9.04 29.45
CA THR A 479 -23.66 -9.05 28.88
C THR A 479 -23.79 -10.26 27.97
N ILE A 480 -24.73 -11.15 28.28
CA ILE A 480 -25.07 -12.26 27.41
C ILE A 480 -26.34 -11.89 26.64
N ARG A 481 -26.33 -12.07 25.32
CA ARG A 481 -27.45 -11.86 24.42
C ARG A 481 -27.69 -13.13 23.63
N THR A 482 -28.94 -13.38 23.25
CA THR A 482 -29.28 -14.50 22.39
C THR A 482 -29.66 -14.02 21.01
N PHE A 483 -29.40 -14.84 19.99
CA PHE A 483 -29.82 -14.56 18.62
C PHE A 483 -30.25 -15.86 17.93
N ASN A 484 -31.06 -15.71 16.89
CA ASN A 484 -31.46 -16.81 16.03
C ASN A 484 -30.43 -16.96 14.89
N PRO A 485 -29.75 -18.11 14.74
CA PRO A 485 -28.63 -18.25 13.81
C PRO A 485 -29.04 -18.20 12.33
N SER A 486 -30.27 -18.61 12.01
CA SER A 486 -30.79 -18.57 10.64
C SER A 486 -31.06 -17.14 10.16
N THR A 487 -31.46 -16.24 11.07
CA THR A 487 -31.85 -14.86 10.73
C THR A 487 -30.85 -13.80 11.18
N GLY A 488 -29.91 -14.14 12.06
CA GLY A 488 -28.99 -13.19 12.71
C GLY A 488 -29.68 -12.19 13.63
N LYS A 489 -30.98 -12.37 13.95
CA LYS A 489 -31.76 -11.42 14.74
C LYS A 489 -31.70 -11.75 16.23
N PRO A 490 -31.64 -10.75 17.12
CA PRO A 490 -31.72 -10.97 18.57
C PRO A 490 -33.02 -11.68 18.98
N THR A 491 -32.93 -12.55 19.97
CA THR A 491 -34.07 -13.26 20.58
C THR A 491 -34.26 -12.87 22.04
N THR A 492 -35.33 -13.36 22.67
CA THR A 492 -35.60 -13.09 24.09
C THR A 492 -34.54 -13.73 24.97
N PHE A 493 -33.76 -12.91 25.67
CA PHE A 493 -32.71 -13.38 26.57
C PHE A 493 -33.31 -14.08 27.80
N ASN A 494 -32.94 -15.34 28.02
CA ASN A 494 -33.28 -16.09 29.21
C ASN A 494 -32.13 -16.04 30.23
N LYS A 495 -32.28 -15.20 31.26
CA LYS A 495 -31.26 -14.99 32.30
C LYS A 495 -30.92 -16.26 33.09
N CYS A 496 -31.82 -17.24 33.14
CA CYS A 496 -31.66 -18.46 33.94
C CYS A 496 -30.81 -19.50 33.19
N LYS A 497 -30.91 -19.50 31.85
CA LYS A 497 -30.22 -20.45 30.97
C LYS A 497 -28.71 -20.16 30.84
N TYR A 498 -28.28 -18.91 30.89
CA TYR A 498 -26.90 -18.54 30.59
C TYR A 498 -26.18 -17.94 31.80
N GLN A 499 -25.01 -18.49 32.14
CA GLN A 499 -24.16 -17.99 33.22
C GLN A 499 -22.73 -17.84 32.74
N SER A 500 -22.09 -16.71 33.04
CA SER A 500 -20.66 -16.53 32.80
C SER A 500 -19.85 -17.06 33.98
N GLN A 501 -18.77 -17.79 33.69
CA GLN A 501 -17.81 -18.29 34.67
C GLN A 501 -16.42 -17.75 34.35
N ARG A 502 -15.70 -17.27 35.37
CA ARG A 502 -14.29 -16.87 35.24
C ARG A 502 -13.47 -17.73 36.19
N ASN A 503 -12.53 -18.48 35.63
CA ASN A 503 -11.52 -19.23 36.37
C ASN A 503 -10.21 -18.44 36.40
N GLU A 504 -9.18 -18.98 37.05
CA GLU A 504 -7.86 -18.33 37.16
C GLU A 504 -7.19 -18.07 35.79
N LYS A 505 -7.51 -18.90 34.78
CA LYS A 505 -6.86 -18.88 33.45
C LYS A 505 -7.82 -18.80 32.28
N SER A 506 -9.12 -18.65 32.54
CA SER A 506 -10.10 -18.64 31.47
C SER A 506 -11.40 -17.92 31.83
N PHE A 507 -12.10 -17.49 30.78
CA PHE A 507 -13.48 -17.02 30.83
C PHE A 507 -14.33 -17.93 29.94
N ALA A 508 -15.42 -18.44 30.51
CA ALA A 508 -16.33 -19.37 29.88
C ALA A 508 -17.79 -18.97 30.07
N VAL A 509 -18.66 -19.50 29.22
CA VAL A 509 -20.11 -19.40 29.37
C VAL A 509 -20.69 -20.80 29.52
N LEU A 510 -21.44 -20.99 30.60
CA LEU A 510 -22.25 -22.17 30.85
C LEU A 510 -23.65 -21.94 30.28
N VAL A 511 -24.06 -22.83 29.39
CA VAL A 511 -25.44 -22.95 28.91
C VAL A 511 -26.09 -24.03 29.75
N GLY A 512 -26.92 -23.65 30.72
CA GLY A 512 -27.69 -24.56 31.56
C GLY A 512 -28.97 -25.03 30.90
N ASP A 513 -29.69 -25.91 31.58
CA ASP A 513 -31.06 -26.26 31.23
C ASP A 513 -32.03 -25.12 31.52
N ASP A 514 -33.16 -25.09 30.82
CA ASP A 514 -34.18 -24.03 30.91
C ASP A 514 -35.04 -24.10 32.19
N TYR A 515 -34.49 -24.65 33.27
CA TYR A 515 -35.20 -24.72 34.54
C TYR A 515 -35.16 -23.32 35.18
N GLY A 516 -36.33 -22.68 35.17
CA GLY A 516 -36.53 -21.27 35.52
C GLY A 516 -35.80 -20.80 36.79
N CYS A 517 -35.55 -19.50 36.81
CA CYS A 517 -34.95 -18.75 37.93
C CYS A 517 -35.71 -18.90 39.26
N ASP A 518 -36.86 -19.59 39.24
CA ASP A 518 -37.73 -19.88 40.36
C ASP A 518 -37.26 -21.05 41.22
N ARG A 519 -36.09 -21.65 40.94
CA ARG A 519 -35.36 -22.40 41.95
C ARG A 519 -34.47 -21.45 42.74
N PRO A 520 -34.89 -21.01 43.94
CA PRO A 520 -34.04 -20.22 44.82
C PRO A 520 -32.81 -21.05 45.18
N GLY A 521 -31.67 -20.73 44.57
CA GLY A 521 -30.35 -21.11 45.05
C GLY A 521 -29.82 -22.49 44.68
N ASN A 522 -29.38 -22.67 43.43
CA ASN A 522 -28.29 -23.59 43.10
C ASN A 522 -26.98 -22.84 42.82
N GLY A 523 -26.74 -21.76 43.58
CA GLY A 523 -25.36 -21.33 43.83
C GLY A 523 -24.83 -22.26 44.90
N GLY A 524 -23.88 -23.13 44.52
CA GLY A 524 -23.48 -24.37 45.21
C GLY A 524 -23.67 -24.35 46.72
N ASP A 525 -24.35 -25.38 47.24
CA ASP A 525 -24.64 -25.66 48.65
C ASP A 525 -23.97 -24.66 49.60
N LYS A 526 -24.58 -23.47 49.74
CA LYS A 526 -24.30 -22.66 50.92
C LYS A 526 -24.78 -23.54 52.05
N VAL A 527 -23.82 -24.19 52.70
CA VAL A 527 -24.03 -24.96 53.94
C VAL A 527 -25.03 -24.15 54.74
N PRO A 528 -26.24 -24.68 55.00
CA PRO A 528 -27.32 -23.89 55.56
C PRO A 528 -26.79 -23.17 56.80
N PRO A 529 -27.16 -21.92 57.08
CA PRO A 529 -26.61 -21.17 58.21
C PRO A 529 -26.62 -22.00 59.50
N GLY A 530 -27.66 -22.82 59.70
CA GLY A 530 -27.77 -23.78 60.80
C GLY A 530 -26.67 -24.85 60.87
N ALA A 531 -26.12 -25.32 59.75
CA ALA A 531 -24.98 -26.24 59.72
C ALA A 531 -23.64 -25.52 59.99
N ILE A 532 -23.47 -24.26 59.55
CA ILE A 532 -22.32 -23.44 59.96
C ILE A 532 -22.37 -23.17 61.47
N PHE A 533 -23.54 -22.75 62.00
CA PHE A 533 -23.75 -22.61 63.44
C PHE A 533 -23.54 -23.93 64.17
N GLY A 534 -24.01 -25.05 63.62
CA GLY A 534 -23.83 -26.39 64.18
C GLY A 534 -22.36 -26.81 64.28
N ILE A 535 -21.54 -26.54 63.25
CA ILE A 535 -20.11 -26.84 63.26
C ILE A 535 -19.38 -25.96 64.28
N VAL A 536 -19.67 -24.65 64.32
CA VAL A 536 -19.05 -23.72 65.27
C VAL A 536 -19.42 -24.08 66.71
N ILE A 537 -20.70 -24.33 66.99
CA ILE A 537 -21.15 -24.76 68.31
C ILE A 537 -20.53 -26.12 68.67
N GLY A 538 -20.44 -27.05 67.72
CA GLY A 538 -19.80 -28.35 67.90
C GLY A 538 -18.33 -28.23 68.32
N PHE A 539 -17.55 -27.37 67.65
CA PHE A 539 -16.15 -27.13 68.02
C PHE A 539 -16.00 -26.46 69.38
N VAL A 540 -16.87 -25.50 69.74
CA VAL A 540 -16.85 -24.83 71.05
C VAL A 540 -17.18 -25.82 72.18
N VAL A 541 -18.19 -26.67 71.99
CA VAL A 541 -18.57 -27.70 72.98
C VAL A 541 -17.49 -28.77 73.12
N ALA A 542 -16.89 -29.22 72.02
CA ALA A 542 -15.77 -30.17 72.06
C ALA A 542 -14.54 -29.58 72.77
N ALA A 543 -14.19 -28.32 72.48
CA ALA A 543 -13.09 -27.62 73.16
C ALA A 543 -13.35 -27.46 74.66
N ALA A 544 -14.58 -27.11 75.05
CA ALA A 544 -14.97 -27.01 76.46
C ALA A 544 -14.90 -28.38 77.17
N LEU A 545 -15.37 -29.46 76.53
CA LEU A 545 -15.25 -30.82 77.05
C LEU A 545 -13.80 -31.26 77.22
N ILE A 546 -12.93 -30.99 76.23
CA ILE A 546 -11.49 -31.30 76.31
C ILE A 546 -10.84 -30.51 77.45
N ALA A 547 -11.15 -29.21 77.58
CA ALA A 547 -10.65 -28.37 78.67
C ALA A 547 -11.12 -28.87 80.04
N LEU A 548 -12.38 -29.30 80.15
CA LEU A 548 -12.96 -29.82 81.39
C LEU A 548 -12.38 -31.18 81.78
N ILE A 549 -12.11 -32.06 80.80
CA ILE A 549 -11.38 -33.33 80.99
C ILE A 549 -9.94 -33.06 81.44
N LEU A 550 -9.25 -32.09 80.83
CA LEU A 550 -7.90 -31.70 81.24
C LEU A 550 -7.86 -31.09 82.65
N TYR A 551 -8.84 -30.24 82.99
CA TYR A 551 -8.99 -29.63 84.31
C TYR A 551 -9.27 -30.68 85.41
N HIS A 552 -10.10 -31.69 85.10
CA HIS A 552 -10.39 -32.80 86.02
C HIS A 552 -9.43 -33.99 85.93
N ARG A 553 -8.39 -33.92 85.07
CA ARG A 553 -7.42 -34.99 84.88
C ARG A 553 -6.71 -35.37 86.18
N THR A 554 -6.49 -34.43 87.10
CA THR A 554 -5.91 -34.68 88.43
C THR A 554 -6.88 -35.37 89.40
N LYS A 555 -8.18 -35.03 89.39
CA LYS A 555 -9.21 -35.69 90.22
C LYS A 555 -9.56 -37.09 89.70
N ILE A 556 -9.67 -37.29 88.39
CA ILE A 556 -9.96 -38.59 87.77
C ILE A 556 -8.82 -39.58 88.06
N ARG A 557 -7.56 -39.14 88.00
CA ARG A 557 -6.39 -39.97 88.32
C ARG A 557 -6.38 -40.45 89.78
N LEU A 558 -6.89 -39.64 90.72
CA LEU A 558 -7.05 -40.03 92.13
C LEU A 558 -8.23 -40.98 92.36
N PHE A 559 -9.32 -40.83 91.59
CA PHE A 559 -10.50 -41.69 91.68
C PHE A 559 -10.23 -43.12 91.18
N PHE A 560 -9.52 -43.27 90.05
CA PHE A 560 -9.09 -44.58 89.55
C PHE A 560 -8.08 -45.27 90.48
N LYS A 561 -7.20 -44.50 91.16
CA LYS A 561 -6.28 -45.06 92.17
C LYS A 561 -7.05 -45.65 93.37
N LYS A 562 -8.13 -45.00 93.81
CA LYS A 562 -8.99 -45.49 94.91
C LYS A 562 -9.78 -46.75 94.56
N SER A 563 -10.16 -46.92 93.29
CA SER A 563 -10.90 -48.11 92.83
C SER A 563 -10.02 -49.35 92.75
N TYR A 564 -8.75 -49.22 92.34
CA TYR A 564 -7.80 -50.35 92.29
C TYR A 564 -7.39 -50.85 93.69
N THR A 565 -7.28 -49.97 94.69
CA THR A 565 -6.97 -50.41 96.07
C THR A 565 -8.12 -51.19 96.71
N LYS A 566 -9.37 -50.94 96.30
CA LYS A 566 -10.56 -51.67 96.81
C LYS A 566 -10.70 -53.07 96.21
N GLN A 567 -10.28 -53.31 94.96
CA GLN A 567 -10.32 -54.65 94.35
C GLN A 567 -9.22 -55.58 94.88
N ILE A 568 -8.04 -55.07 95.24
CA ILE A 568 -6.96 -55.89 95.83
C ILE A 568 -7.31 -56.37 97.26
N GLN A 569 -8.16 -55.65 98.00
CA GLN A 569 -8.64 -56.12 99.31
C GLN A 569 -9.76 -57.16 99.23
N LEU A 570 -10.44 -57.32 98.09
CA LEU A 570 -11.49 -58.32 97.89
C LEU A 570 -10.98 -59.65 97.32
N SER A 571 -9.73 -59.72 96.83
CA SER A 571 -9.12 -60.98 96.35
C SER A 571 -8.21 -61.69 97.38
N LYS A 572 -8.20 -61.23 98.63
CA LYS A 572 -7.46 -61.85 99.76
C LYS A 572 -8.39 -62.32 100.89
N LYS A 573 -9.61 -62.75 100.54
CA LYS A 573 -10.49 -63.48 101.45
C LYS A 573 -10.88 -64.80 100.84
#